data_AF-A0A962RNU6-F1
#
_entry.id   AF-A0A962RNU6-F1
#
_cell.length_a   1.000
_cell.length_b   1.000
_cell.length_c   1.000
_cell.angle_alpha   90.00
_cell.angle_beta   90.00
_cell.angle_gamma   90.00
#
_symmetry.space_group_name_H-M   'P 1'
#
loop_
_entity.id
_entity.type
_entity.pdbx_description
1 polymer ?
#
loop_
_entity_poly.entity_id
_entity_poly.type
_entity_poly.pdbx_seq_one_letter_code
_entity_poly.pdbx_strand_id
1 'polypeptide(L)'
;MTETLNYIAFGWYPYLALVVLALGSVVRFDREQYTWKTGSSQFLRRGQLMWGSNLFHVGILVIFVGHFIGLLTPIAVFDAIGIGHGAKQGMAIVIGGAAGVMCFIGLVLLLHRRLSDPRIRRTSSFGDIAILVLLLAQLTLGMATIPLSLQHLDGEEMLKFMAWAQG
;
A
#
# COMPACT_ATOMS: atom_id res chain seq x y z
N MET A 1 8.93 28.91 3.55
CA MET A 1 7.65 28.16 3.37
C MET A 1 7.87 26.73 2.89
N THR A 2 8.71 26.49 1.89
CA THR A 2 9.00 25.14 1.36
C THR A 2 9.68 24.21 2.37
N GLU A 3 10.65 24.70 3.14
CA GLU A 3 11.32 23.86 4.16
C GLU A 3 10.39 23.46 5.31
N THR A 4 9.59 24.37 5.83
CA THR A 4 8.63 24.07 6.90
C THR A 4 7.64 23.00 6.46
N LEU A 5 7.14 23.08 5.21
CA LEU A 5 6.25 22.05 4.65
C LEU A 5 6.95 20.70 4.51
N ASN A 6 8.23 20.68 4.14
CA ASN A 6 9.03 19.45 4.06
C ASN A 6 9.14 18.78 5.44
N TYR A 7 9.53 19.54 6.48
CA TYR A 7 9.60 19.02 7.85
C TYR A 7 8.25 18.52 8.37
N ILE A 8 7.16 19.24 8.08
CA ILE A 8 5.81 18.79 8.47
C ILE A 8 5.49 17.46 7.80
N ALA A 9 5.67 17.34 6.48
CA ALA A 9 5.23 16.18 5.71
C ALA A 9 6.12 14.94 5.89
N PHE A 10 7.44 15.11 5.90
CA PHE A 10 8.41 14.02 5.86
C PHE A 10 9.19 13.84 7.17
N GLY A 11 9.17 14.84 8.05
CA GLY A 11 9.78 14.78 9.38
C GLY A 11 8.77 14.37 10.46
N TRP A 12 7.78 15.21 10.74
CA TRP A 12 6.88 15.03 11.88
C TRP A 12 5.68 14.12 11.61
N TYR A 13 5.05 14.25 10.45
CA TYR A 13 3.84 13.50 10.13
C TYR A 13 3.99 11.96 10.18
N PRO A 14 5.12 11.35 9.76
CA PRO A 14 5.32 9.90 9.90
C PRO A 14 5.22 9.42 11.34
N TYR A 15 5.81 10.15 12.30
CA TYR A 15 5.74 9.79 13.72
C TYR A 15 4.33 9.94 14.28
N LEU A 16 3.62 11.02 13.91
CA LEU A 16 2.22 11.20 14.29
C LEU A 16 1.35 10.05 13.77
N ALA A 17 1.52 9.68 12.49
CA ALA A 17 0.80 8.57 11.87
C ALA A 17 1.09 7.23 12.57
N LEU A 18 2.35 6.95 12.92
CA LEU A 18 2.73 5.75 13.65
C LEU A 18 2.15 5.70 15.07
N VAL A 19 2.15 6.82 15.78
CA VAL A 19 1.54 6.92 17.12
C VAL A 19 0.04 6.65 17.05
N VAL A 20 -0.67 7.28 16.10
CA VAL A 20 -2.10 7.05 15.90
C VAL A 20 -2.40 5.61 15.47
N LEU A 21 -1.59 5.04 14.58
CA LEU A 21 -1.71 3.65 14.16
C LEU A 21 -1.55 2.69 15.36
N ALA A 22 -0.48 2.84 16.14
CA ALA A 22 -0.18 1.94 17.24
C ALA A 22 -1.20 2.07 18.38
N LEU A 23 -1.38 3.28 18.91
CA LEU A 23 -2.28 3.51 20.04
C LEU A 23 -3.74 3.29 19.64
N GLY A 24 -4.15 3.75 18.45
CA GLY A 24 -5.49 3.53 17.93
C GLY A 24 -5.81 2.04 17.76
N SER A 25 -4.83 1.25 17.30
CA SER A 25 -4.99 -0.21 17.19
C SER A 25 -5.12 -0.88 18.56
N VAL A 26 -4.25 -0.53 19.53
CA VAL A 26 -4.31 -1.08 20.90
C VAL A 26 -5.63 -0.73 21.58
N VAL A 27 -6.02 0.54 21.56
CA VAL A 27 -7.27 0.99 22.19
C VAL A 27 -8.49 0.31 21.58
N ARG A 28 -8.53 0.15 20.25
CA ARG A 28 -9.63 -0.55 19.58
C ARG A 28 -9.62 -2.05 19.90
N PHE A 29 -8.44 -2.66 20.01
CA PHE A 29 -8.31 -4.07 20.36
C PHE A 29 -8.80 -4.35 21.78
N ASP A 30 -8.43 -3.51 22.75
CA ASP A 30 -8.80 -3.70 24.15
C ASP A 30 -10.25 -3.33 24.45
N ARG A 31 -10.76 -2.23 23.87
CA ARG A 31 -12.09 -1.70 24.20
C ARG A 31 -13.20 -2.15 23.26
N GLU A 32 -12.90 -2.36 21.98
CA GLU A 32 -13.91 -2.45 20.90
C GLU A 32 -13.83 -3.77 20.10
N GLN A 33 -13.66 -4.89 20.80
CA GLN A 33 -13.49 -6.22 20.20
C GLN A 33 -14.60 -6.62 19.22
N TYR A 34 -15.86 -6.24 19.49
CA TYR A 34 -16.98 -6.57 18.59
C TYR A 34 -16.89 -5.88 17.21
N THR A 35 -16.13 -4.78 17.13
CA THR A 35 -15.87 -4.08 15.87
C THR A 35 -14.65 -4.64 15.12
N TRP A 36 -13.86 -5.53 15.74
CA TRP A 36 -12.67 -6.13 15.15
C TRP A 36 -13.02 -7.31 14.26
N LYS A 37 -13.50 -7.02 13.05
CA LYS A 37 -13.95 -8.02 12.07
C LYS A 37 -13.65 -7.57 10.65
N THR A 38 -13.60 -8.53 9.72
CA THR A 38 -13.28 -8.30 8.30
C THR A 38 -14.40 -7.59 7.52
N GLY A 39 -15.63 -7.54 8.05
CA GLY A 39 -16.76 -6.91 7.36
C GLY A 39 -17.12 -7.60 6.04
N SER A 40 -16.97 -8.92 5.95
CA SER A 40 -17.20 -9.66 4.70
C SER A 40 -18.61 -9.46 4.16
N SER A 41 -18.69 -9.09 2.88
CA SER A 41 -19.94 -8.96 2.11
C SER A 41 -20.17 -10.12 1.14
N GLN A 42 -19.42 -11.23 1.31
CA GLN A 42 -19.44 -12.35 0.37
C GLN A 42 -20.80 -13.03 0.25
N PHE A 43 -21.51 -13.16 1.38
CA PHE A 43 -22.84 -13.77 1.44
C PHE A 43 -23.86 -13.03 0.56
N LEU A 44 -23.74 -11.70 0.44
CA LEU A 44 -24.67 -10.87 -0.32
C LEU A 44 -24.47 -10.96 -1.84
N ARG A 45 -23.21 -11.15 -2.30
CA ARG A 45 -22.83 -11.19 -3.72
C ARG A 45 -21.44 -11.84 -3.88
N ARG A 46 -21.42 -13.13 -4.24
CA ARG A 46 -20.19 -13.96 -4.24
C ARG A 46 -19.32 -13.82 -5.50
N GLY A 47 -19.91 -13.87 -6.70
CA GLY A 47 -19.16 -14.04 -7.97
C GLY A 47 -18.06 -13.00 -8.21
N GLN A 48 -18.42 -11.72 -8.31
CA GLN A 48 -17.45 -10.63 -8.54
C GLN A 48 -16.47 -10.45 -7.36
N LEU A 49 -16.85 -10.87 -6.14
CA LEU A 49 -15.97 -10.76 -4.98
C LEU A 49 -14.79 -11.73 -5.07
N MET A 50 -14.96 -12.96 -5.55
CA MET A 50 -13.86 -13.94 -5.56
C MET A 50 -12.68 -13.44 -6.41
N TRP A 51 -12.95 -12.98 -7.63
CA TRP A 51 -11.93 -12.43 -8.51
C TRP A 51 -11.35 -11.13 -7.98
N GLY A 52 -12.22 -10.16 -7.60
CA GLY A 52 -11.77 -8.87 -7.10
C GLY A 52 -10.94 -9.00 -5.81
N SER A 53 -11.35 -9.87 -4.89
CA SER A 53 -10.68 -10.11 -3.62
C SER A 53 -9.34 -10.81 -3.81
N ASN A 54 -9.28 -11.88 -4.61
CA ASN A 54 -8.03 -12.61 -4.82
C ASN A 54 -6.98 -11.75 -5.53
N LEU A 55 -7.36 -11.05 -6.61
CA LEU A 55 -6.44 -10.15 -7.34
C LEU A 55 -5.94 -9.03 -6.43
N PHE A 56 -6.83 -8.40 -5.65
CA PHE A 56 -6.44 -7.37 -4.70
C PHE A 56 -5.48 -7.89 -3.62
N HIS A 57 -5.84 -8.99 -2.92
CA HIS A 57 -5.06 -9.47 -1.78
C HIS A 57 -3.72 -10.07 -2.19
N VAL A 58 -3.66 -10.86 -3.27
CA VAL A 58 -2.38 -11.39 -3.74
C VAL A 58 -1.48 -10.21 -4.18
N GLY A 59 -2.03 -9.24 -4.90
CA GLY A 59 -1.27 -8.07 -5.34
C GLY A 59 -0.74 -7.25 -4.18
N ILE A 60 -1.61 -6.86 -3.24
CA ILE A 60 -1.22 -6.01 -2.11
C ILE A 60 -0.24 -6.72 -1.16
N LEU A 61 -0.33 -8.04 -0.97
CA LEU A 61 0.60 -8.80 -0.14
C LEU A 61 2.00 -8.86 -0.77
N VAL A 62 2.09 -9.08 -2.09
CA VAL A 62 3.37 -9.04 -2.80
C VAL A 62 3.99 -7.64 -2.73
N ILE A 63 3.17 -6.59 -2.92
CA ILE A 63 3.60 -5.19 -2.77
C ILE A 63 4.10 -4.93 -1.34
N PHE A 64 3.36 -5.36 -0.33
CA PHE A 64 3.71 -5.18 1.08
C PHE A 64 5.05 -5.84 1.41
N VAL A 65 5.25 -7.11 1.04
CA VAL A 65 6.51 -7.82 1.27
C VAL A 65 7.66 -7.15 0.50
N GLY A 66 7.42 -6.75 -0.75
CA GLY A 66 8.40 -6.03 -1.56
C GLY A 66 8.82 -4.70 -0.93
N HIS A 67 7.87 -3.92 -0.39
CA HIS A 67 8.17 -2.66 0.32
C HIS A 67 8.88 -2.93 1.64
N PHE A 68 8.43 -3.92 2.42
CA PHE A 68 9.00 -4.26 3.71
C PHE A 68 10.47 -4.66 3.58
N ILE A 69 10.76 -5.64 2.73
CA ILE A 69 12.14 -6.10 2.48
C ILE A 69 12.93 -5.01 1.75
N GLY A 70 12.32 -4.36 0.76
CA GLY A 70 12.99 -3.35 -0.07
C GLY A 70 13.41 -2.11 0.69
N LEU A 71 12.59 -1.61 1.63
CA LEU A 71 12.86 -0.36 2.33
C LEU A 71 13.54 -0.56 3.69
N LEU A 72 13.17 -1.59 4.45
CA LEU A 72 13.66 -1.74 5.83
C LEU A 72 14.92 -2.60 5.96
N THR A 73 15.31 -3.33 4.92
CA THR A 73 16.59 -4.04 4.93
C THR A 73 17.73 -3.01 4.76
N PRO A 74 18.71 -2.95 5.69
CA PRO A 74 19.79 -1.98 5.62
C PRO A 74 20.61 -2.10 4.33
N ILE A 75 21.10 -0.97 3.80
CA ILE A 75 21.89 -0.93 2.55
C ILE A 75 23.13 -1.83 2.66
N ALA A 76 23.82 -1.80 3.81
CA ALA A 76 24.98 -2.64 4.08
C ALA A 76 24.71 -4.15 3.93
N VAL A 77 23.48 -4.61 4.17
CA VAL A 77 23.09 -6.02 3.99
C VAL A 77 23.00 -6.35 2.50
N PHE A 78 22.46 -5.46 1.68
CA PHE A 78 22.42 -5.65 0.23
C PHE A 78 23.82 -5.64 -0.38
N ASP A 79 24.68 -4.71 0.06
CA ASP A 79 26.07 -4.65 -0.38
C ASP A 79 26.86 -5.90 0.02
N ALA A 80 26.65 -6.41 1.24
CA ALA A 80 27.30 -7.65 1.71
C ALA A 80 26.87 -8.91 0.93
N ILE A 81 25.61 -8.95 0.46
CA ILE A 81 25.08 -10.04 -0.37
C ILE A 81 25.44 -9.84 -1.85
N GLY A 82 25.96 -8.67 -2.23
CA GLY A 82 26.34 -8.34 -3.61
C GLY A 82 25.16 -7.99 -4.52
N ILE A 83 24.03 -7.56 -3.96
CA ILE A 83 22.86 -7.13 -4.74
C ILE A 83 23.06 -5.67 -5.14
N GLY A 84 23.29 -5.43 -6.43
CA GLY A 84 23.41 -4.08 -6.97
C GLY A 84 22.10 -3.27 -6.81
N HIS A 85 22.24 -1.97 -6.52
CA HIS A 85 21.13 -1.04 -6.35
C HIS A 85 20.16 -1.01 -7.54
N GLY A 86 20.69 -0.93 -8.76
CA GLY A 86 19.88 -1.02 -9.99
C GLY A 86 19.17 -2.37 -10.17
N ALA A 87 19.79 -3.48 -9.73
CA ALA A 87 19.15 -4.80 -9.81
C ALA A 87 17.94 -4.89 -8.86
N LYS A 88 18.09 -4.33 -7.66
CA LYS A 88 16.99 -4.23 -6.68
C LYS A 88 15.85 -3.36 -7.20
N GLN A 89 16.16 -2.20 -7.80
CA GLN A 89 15.14 -1.36 -8.41
C GLN A 89 14.46 -2.05 -9.59
N GLY A 90 15.22 -2.75 -10.44
CA GLY A 90 14.66 -3.55 -11.54
C GLY A 90 13.69 -4.63 -11.05
N MET A 91 14.04 -5.33 -9.97
CA MET A 91 13.14 -6.30 -9.32
C MET A 91 11.87 -5.63 -8.79
N ALA A 92 11.99 -4.46 -8.16
CA ALA A 92 10.84 -3.70 -7.68
C ALA A 92 9.92 -3.24 -8.83
N ILE A 93 10.48 -2.81 -9.95
CA ILE A 93 9.71 -2.40 -11.15
C ILE A 93 8.97 -3.59 -11.75
N VAL A 94 9.64 -4.73 -11.95
CA VAL A 94 9.03 -5.89 -12.63
C VAL A 94 8.04 -6.59 -11.72
N ILE A 95 8.47 -7.03 -10.53
CA ILE A 95 7.62 -7.81 -9.61
C ILE A 95 6.58 -6.90 -8.98
N GLY A 96 6.99 -5.73 -8.49
CA GLY A 96 6.09 -4.75 -7.90
C GLY A 96 5.11 -4.17 -8.91
N GLY A 97 5.55 -3.91 -10.15
CA GLY A 97 4.66 -3.45 -11.23
C GLY A 97 3.62 -4.49 -11.62
N ALA A 98 4.01 -5.76 -11.80
CA ALA A 98 3.08 -6.85 -12.09
C ALA A 98 2.06 -7.05 -10.95
N ALA A 99 2.52 -7.05 -9.69
CA ALA A 99 1.66 -7.10 -8.52
C ALA A 99 0.76 -5.87 -8.40
N GLY A 100 1.26 -4.69 -8.79
CA GLY A 100 0.53 -3.42 -8.88
C GLY A 100 -0.66 -3.49 -9.82
N VAL A 101 -0.45 -3.98 -11.05
CA VAL A 101 -1.52 -4.17 -12.04
C VAL A 101 -2.58 -5.15 -11.52
N MET A 102 -2.16 -6.28 -10.97
CA MET A 102 -3.07 -7.27 -10.39
C MET A 102 -3.89 -6.66 -9.23
N CYS A 103 -3.23 -5.94 -8.33
CA CYS A 103 -3.87 -5.24 -7.22
C CYS A 103 -4.87 -4.17 -7.72
N PHE A 104 -4.51 -3.43 -8.76
CA PHE A 104 -5.30 -2.35 -9.33
C PHE A 104 -6.60 -2.87 -9.94
N ILE A 105 -6.51 -3.93 -10.75
CA ILE A 105 -7.70 -4.58 -11.33
C ILE A 105 -8.61 -5.08 -10.20
N GLY A 106 -8.06 -5.76 -9.20
CA GLY A 106 -8.83 -6.23 -8.05
C GLY A 106 -9.54 -5.09 -7.31
N LEU A 107 -8.83 -4.00 -7.06
CA LEU A 107 -9.35 -2.85 -6.33
C LEU A 107 -10.44 -2.10 -7.08
N VAL A 108 -10.28 -1.90 -8.40
CA VAL A 108 -11.32 -1.31 -9.26
C VAL A 108 -12.57 -2.19 -9.27
N LEU A 109 -12.42 -3.52 -9.38
CA LEU A 109 -13.54 -4.46 -9.33
C LEU A 109 -14.27 -4.40 -7.98
N LEU A 110 -13.54 -4.32 -6.86
CA LEU A 110 -14.10 -4.22 -5.52
C LEU A 110 -14.81 -2.88 -5.28
N LEU A 111 -14.21 -1.78 -5.72
CA LEU A 111 -14.80 -0.44 -5.59
C LEU A 111 -16.06 -0.32 -6.46
N HIS A 112 -15.98 -0.74 -7.73
CA HIS A 112 -17.14 -0.80 -8.62
C HIS A 112 -18.27 -1.62 -8.00
N ARG A 113 -17.95 -2.80 -7.44
CA ARG A 113 -18.94 -3.64 -6.73
C ARG A 113 -19.58 -2.89 -5.56
N ARG A 114 -18.80 -2.17 -4.75
CA ARG A 114 -19.30 -1.48 -3.55
C ARG A 114 -20.15 -0.26 -3.88
N LEU A 115 -19.88 0.41 -5.00
CA LEU A 115 -20.63 1.58 -5.44
C LEU A 115 -21.87 1.24 -6.26
N SER A 116 -21.77 0.25 -7.16
CA SER A 116 -22.82 -0.05 -8.14
C SER A 116 -23.87 -1.06 -7.66
N ASP A 117 -23.54 -1.94 -6.70
CA ASP A 117 -24.49 -2.94 -6.19
C ASP A 117 -25.36 -2.37 -5.07
N PRO A 118 -26.69 -2.25 -5.24
CA PRO A 118 -27.57 -1.67 -4.22
C PRO A 118 -27.55 -2.43 -2.88
N ARG A 119 -27.37 -3.76 -2.89
CA ARG A 119 -27.36 -4.57 -1.66
C ARG A 119 -26.11 -4.30 -0.82
N ILE A 120 -24.97 -4.13 -1.49
CA ILE A 120 -23.68 -3.87 -0.86
C ILE A 120 -23.58 -2.40 -0.45
N ARG A 121 -24.06 -1.48 -1.30
CA ARG A 121 -24.03 -0.04 -1.02
C ARG A 121 -24.82 0.31 0.24
N ARG A 122 -25.99 -0.31 0.45
CA ARG A 122 -26.82 -0.10 1.66
C ARG A 122 -26.20 -0.61 2.95
N THR A 123 -25.29 -1.58 2.87
CA THR A 123 -24.62 -2.19 4.04
C THR A 123 -23.18 -1.71 4.22
N SER A 124 -22.70 -0.81 3.34
CA SER A 124 -21.35 -0.25 3.42
C SER A 124 -21.34 1.01 4.27
N SER A 125 -20.35 1.11 5.14
CA SER A 125 -20.06 2.33 5.89
C SER A 125 -19.26 3.33 5.04
N PHE A 126 -19.19 4.58 5.50
CA PHE A 126 -18.29 5.58 4.89
C PHE A 126 -16.83 5.11 4.89
N GLY A 127 -16.36 4.52 6.00
CA GLY A 127 -15.00 4.00 6.13
C GLY A 127 -14.66 2.93 5.09
N ASP A 128 -15.61 2.03 4.78
CA ASP A 128 -15.40 0.97 3.79
C ASP A 128 -15.16 1.49 2.37
N ILE A 129 -15.78 2.63 2.02
CA ILE A 129 -15.62 3.26 0.71
C ILE A 129 -14.38 4.14 0.71
N ALA A 130 -14.20 4.95 1.77
CA ALA A 130 -13.07 5.85 1.92
C ALA A 130 -11.74 5.09 1.84
N ILE A 131 -11.60 3.97 2.55
CA ILE A 131 -10.35 3.19 2.51
C ILE A 131 -10.05 2.61 1.13
N LEU A 132 -11.07 2.13 0.40
CA LEU A 132 -10.87 1.61 -0.96
C LEU A 132 -10.46 2.70 -1.94
N VAL A 133 -11.05 3.89 -1.82
CA VAL A 133 -10.68 5.06 -2.64
C VAL A 133 -9.26 5.52 -2.31
N LEU A 134 -8.90 5.60 -1.02
CA LEU A 134 -7.55 5.98 -0.60
C LEU A 134 -6.49 4.97 -1.08
N LEU A 135 -6.76 3.67 -0.95
CA LEU A 135 -5.88 2.63 -1.48
C LEU A 135 -5.75 2.71 -3.00
N LEU A 136 -6.82 3.07 -3.71
CA LEU A 136 -6.79 3.20 -5.17
C LEU A 136 -5.95 4.40 -5.58
N ALA A 137 -6.10 5.53 -4.89
CA ALA A 137 -5.26 6.70 -5.08
C ALA A 137 -3.79 6.37 -4.82
N GLN A 138 -3.47 5.75 -3.66
CA GLN A 138 -2.11 5.37 -3.30
C GLN A 138 -1.48 4.41 -4.31
N LEU A 139 -2.21 3.38 -4.74
CA LEU A 139 -1.72 2.43 -5.73
C LEU A 139 -1.49 3.09 -7.09
N THR A 140 -2.39 3.98 -7.51
CA THR A 140 -2.23 4.73 -8.77
C THR A 140 -1.00 5.62 -8.72
N LEU A 141 -0.78 6.33 -7.61
CA LEU A 141 0.42 7.12 -7.38
C LEU A 141 1.68 6.24 -7.41
N GLY A 142 1.66 5.09 -6.72
CA GLY A 142 2.79 4.15 -6.73
C GLY A 142 3.09 3.55 -8.11
N MET A 143 2.09 3.26 -8.94
CA MET A 143 2.33 2.84 -10.33
C MET A 143 2.84 4.00 -11.20
N ALA A 144 2.39 5.22 -10.93
CA ALA A 144 2.84 6.41 -11.66
C ALA A 144 4.31 6.77 -11.40
N THR A 145 4.94 6.26 -10.33
CA THR A 145 6.38 6.43 -10.10
C THR A 145 7.23 5.46 -10.93
N ILE A 146 6.67 4.41 -11.52
CA ILE A 146 7.43 3.43 -12.32
C ILE A 146 8.10 4.09 -13.53
N PRO A 147 7.40 4.88 -14.38
CA PRO A 147 8.04 5.60 -15.47
C PRO A 147 9.14 6.57 -15.03
N LEU A 148 9.01 7.20 -13.86
CA LEU A 148 10.03 8.09 -13.29
C LEU A 148 11.27 7.31 -12.83
N SER A 149 11.06 6.14 -12.24
CA SER A 149 12.13 5.24 -11.80
C SER A 149 12.89 4.63 -12.99
N LEU A 150 12.21 4.41 -14.12
CA LEU A 150 12.84 3.94 -15.37
C LEU A 150 13.84 4.97 -15.95
N GLN A 151 13.77 6.24 -15.56
CA GLN A 151 14.73 7.26 -15.96
C GLN A 151 16.04 7.21 -15.14
N HIS A 152 16.02 6.53 -13.99
CA HIS A 152 17.12 6.47 -13.01
C HIS A 152 17.42 5.01 -12.64
N LEU A 153 17.80 4.18 -13.62
CA LEU A 153 18.02 2.73 -13.44
C LEU A 153 19.25 2.38 -12.59
N ASP A 154 20.09 3.35 -12.27
CA ASP A 154 21.22 3.24 -11.36
C ASP A 154 20.79 3.01 -9.89
N GLY A 155 19.54 3.34 -9.55
CA GLY A 155 18.97 3.13 -8.23
C GLY A 155 19.16 4.29 -7.26
N GLU A 156 19.62 5.45 -7.75
CA GLU A 156 19.91 6.62 -6.90
C GLU A 156 18.64 7.14 -6.18
N GLU A 157 17.53 7.26 -6.91
CA GLU A 157 16.24 7.69 -6.35
C GLU A 157 15.70 6.70 -5.32
N MET A 158 15.91 5.40 -5.56
CA MET A 158 15.57 4.36 -4.60
C MET A 158 16.39 4.48 -3.31
N LEU A 159 17.68 4.79 -3.41
CA LEU A 159 18.55 4.98 -2.25
C LEU A 159 18.14 6.18 -1.39
N LYS A 160 17.80 7.31 -2.01
CA LYS A 160 17.26 8.49 -1.29
C LYS A 160 16.00 8.13 -0.52
N PHE A 161 15.09 7.39 -1.14
CA PHE A 161 13.84 6.97 -0.52
C PHE A 161 14.06 5.97 0.62
N MET A 162 14.99 5.02 0.46
CA MET A 162 15.37 4.09 1.51
C MET A 162 16.01 4.79 2.71
N ALA A 163 16.94 5.72 2.47
CA ALA A 163 17.60 6.46 3.53
C ALA A 163 16.54 7.20 4.38
N TRP A 164 15.62 7.92 3.73
CA TRP A 164 14.51 8.57 4.44
C TRP A 164 13.65 7.58 5.25
N ALA A 165 13.36 6.40 4.70
CA ALA A 165 12.55 5.39 5.39
C ALA A 165 13.25 4.75 6.59
N GLN A 166 14.58 4.74 6.61
CA GLN A 166 15.40 4.14 7.68
C GLN A 166 15.74 5.13 8.82
N GLY A 167 15.53 6.43 8.59
CA GLY A 167 15.81 7.50 9.56
C GLY A 167 17.22 8.07 9.43
#